data_AF-A0A960N574-F1
#
_entry.id   AF-A0A960N574-F1
#
_cell.length_a   1.000
_cell.length_b   1.000
_cell.length_c   1.000
_cell.angle_alpha   90.00
_cell.angle_beta   90.00
_cell.angle_gamma   90.00
#
_symmetry.space_group_name_H-M   'P 1'
#
loop_
_entity.id
_entity.type
_entity.pdbx_description
1 polymer ?
#
loop_
_entity_poly.entity_id
_entity_poly.type
_entity_poly.pdbx_seq_one_letter_code
_entity_poly.pdbx_strand_id
1 'polypeptide(L)'
;FDHSVRVPLLVRGPGVKADARIDEPVYLQDIMATSLDLAGAERPDHVQFQSLKPILAGEKGGYPSIYGGYLKSQRAVTQDGHKLILYPNVPKALLFDLRSDPQEMHDLLEGNADPSAKEKAGKLFDEFLKLQRENGDALELKRDMFPELK
;
A
#
# COMPACT_ATOMS: atom_id res chain seq x y z
N PHE A 1 -7.90 7.18 -0.46
CA PHE A 1 -8.43 6.97 0.89
C PHE A 1 -8.88 5.52 1.05
N ASP A 2 -8.68 4.95 2.24
CA ASP A 2 -8.96 3.56 2.63
C ASP A 2 -10.42 3.17 2.39
N HIS A 3 -11.36 4.08 2.57
CA HIS A 3 -12.78 3.82 2.28
C HIS A 3 -13.05 3.41 0.81
N SER A 4 -12.10 3.67 -0.10
CA SER A 4 -12.17 3.23 -1.50
C SER A 4 -11.18 2.11 -1.85
N VAL A 5 -9.99 2.08 -1.23
CA VAL A 5 -8.91 1.18 -1.66
C VAL A 5 -8.72 -0.04 -0.75
N ARG A 6 -9.19 0.02 0.49
CA ARG A 6 -9.11 -1.07 1.45
C ARG A 6 -10.43 -1.82 1.49
N VAL A 7 -10.49 -2.91 0.73
CA VAL A 7 -11.68 -3.77 0.64
C VAL A 7 -11.67 -4.86 1.71
N PRO A 8 -12.84 -5.35 2.15
CA PRO A 8 -12.92 -6.53 3.01
C PRO A 8 -12.48 -7.78 2.23
N LEU A 9 -11.68 -8.64 2.87
CA LEU A 9 -11.30 -9.96 2.39
C LEU A 9 -11.57 -10.98 3.50
N LEU A 10 -12.38 -11.99 3.20
CA LEU A 10 -12.66 -13.12 4.10
C LEU A 10 -12.24 -14.42 3.44
N VAL A 11 -11.54 -15.27 4.18
CA VAL A 11 -11.12 -16.59 3.72
C VAL A 11 -11.63 -17.66 4.68
N ARG A 12 -12.23 -18.72 4.12
CA ARG A 12 -12.70 -19.88 4.87
C ARG A 12 -12.34 -21.15 4.12
N GLY A 13 -11.74 -22.11 4.81
CA GLY A 13 -11.40 -23.39 4.22
C GLY A 13 -10.67 -24.31 5.20
N PRO A 14 -10.33 -25.53 4.76
CA PRO A 14 -9.51 -26.46 5.55
C PRO A 14 -8.16 -25.82 5.93
N GLY A 15 -7.75 -26.01 7.19
CA GLY A 15 -6.49 -25.46 7.71
C GLY A 15 -6.47 -23.96 7.98
N VAL A 16 -7.49 -23.21 7.55
CA VAL A 16 -7.62 -21.78 7.89
C VAL A 16 -8.18 -21.64 9.29
N LYS A 17 -7.46 -20.94 10.16
CA LYS A 17 -7.88 -20.71 11.55
C LYS A 17 -9.19 -19.90 11.59
N ALA A 18 -10.21 -20.46 12.23
CA ALA A 18 -11.48 -19.77 12.48
C ALA A 18 -11.28 -18.55 13.38
N ASP A 19 -12.10 -17.52 13.18
CA ASP A 19 -12.12 -16.28 13.95
C ASP A 19 -10.75 -15.56 14.07
N ALA A 20 -9.85 -15.83 13.12
CA ALA A 20 -8.57 -15.14 13.02
C ALA A 20 -8.73 -13.79 12.31
N ARG A 21 -8.05 -12.76 12.84
CA ARG A 21 -7.86 -11.49 12.17
C ARG A 21 -6.38 -11.33 11.83
N ILE A 22 -6.09 -11.01 10.58
CA ILE A 22 -4.73 -10.86 10.09
C ILE A 22 -4.59 -9.44 9.54
N ASP A 23 -3.68 -8.66 10.12
CA ASP A 23 -3.46 -7.25 9.77
C ASP A 23 -2.25 -7.05 8.84
N GLU A 24 -1.80 -8.12 8.16
CA GLU A 24 -0.71 -8.04 7.19
C GLU A 24 -1.17 -7.40 5.87
N PRO A 25 -0.38 -6.49 5.25
CA PRO A 25 -0.75 -5.87 3.99
C PRO A 25 -0.73 -6.86 2.83
N VAL A 26 -1.79 -6.86 2.04
CA VAL A 26 -1.97 -7.73 0.85
C VAL A 26 -2.61 -6.94 -0.28
N TYR A 27 -2.47 -7.44 -1.51
CA TYR A 27 -3.20 -6.92 -2.67
C TYR A 27 -4.39 -7.81 -2.99
N LEU A 28 -5.44 -7.23 -3.58
CA LEU A 28 -6.62 -7.99 -4.02
C LEU A 28 -6.23 -9.09 -5.04
N GLN A 29 -5.22 -8.81 -5.86
CA GLN A 29 -4.72 -9.71 -6.90
C GLN A 29 -4.00 -10.95 -6.34
N ASP A 30 -3.59 -10.95 -5.07
CA ASP A 30 -3.04 -12.14 -4.39
C ASP A 30 -4.05 -13.31 -4.39
N ILE A 31 -5.36 -13.03 -4.54
CA ILE A 31 -6.39 -14.06 -4.68
C ILE A 31 -6.13 -14.97 -5.89
N MET A 32 -5.65 -14.41 -7.02
CA MET A 32 -5.32 -15.18 -8.21
C MET A 32 -4.16 -16.15 -7.93
N ALA A 33 -3.06 -15.64 -7.37
CA ALA A 33 -1.89 -16.44 -7.01
C ALA A 33 -2.24 -17.52 -5.98
N THR A 34 -3.07 -17.17 -4.99
CA THR A 34 -3.55 -18.11 -3.97
C THR A 34 -4.41 -19.22 -4.56
N SER A 35 -5.28 -18.89 -5.52
CA SER A 35 -6.17 -19.86 -6.15
C SER A 35 -5.41 -20.87 -7.01
N LEU A 36 -4.40 -20.41 -7.77
CA LEU A 36 -3.50 -21.30 -8.53
C LEU A 36 -2.74 -22.25 -7.61
N ASP A 37 -2.15 -21.71 -6.53
CA ASP A 37 -1.43 -22.48 -5.53
C ASP A 37 -2.33 -23.52 -4.82
N LEU A 38 -3.55 -23.14 -4.44
CA LEU A 38 -4.53 -24.07 -3.86
C LEU A 38 -4.95 -25.18 -4.83
N ALA A 39 -5.03 -24.88 -6.13
CA ALA A 39 -5.36 -25.85 -7.16
C ALA A 39 -4.18 -26.77 -7.55
N GLY A 40 -2.96 -26.49 -7.06
CA GLY A 40 -1.75 -27.16 -7.52
C GLY A 40 -1.40 -26.84 -8.98
N ALA A 41 -1.90 -25.72 -9.50
CA ALA A 41 -1.60 -25.25 -10.84
C ALA A 41 -0.28 -24.47 -10.86
N GLU A 42 0.44 -24.56 -11.99
CA GLU A 42 1.63 -23.73 -12.21
C GLU A 42 1.25 -22.25 -12.26
N ARG A 43 1.99 -21.41 -11.53
CA ARG A 43 1.80 -19.96 -11.55
C ARG A 43 2.51 -19.38 -12.78
N PRO A 44 1.80 -18.77 -13.75
CA PRO A 44 2.43 -18.14 -14.90
C PRO A 44 3.37 -16.99 -14.50
N ASP A 45 4.46 -16.80 -15.24
CA ASP A 45 5.48 -15.77 -14.98
C ASP A 45 4.93 -14.33 -14.93
N HIS A 46 3.83 -14.05 -15.62
CA HIS A 46 3.19 -12.73 -15.63
C HIS A 46 2.36 -12.45 -14.36
N VAL A 47 2.15 -13.44 -13.49
CA VAL A 47 1.46 -13.25 -12.20
C VAL A 47 2.48 -12.77 -11.18
N GLN A 48 2.53 -11.44 -11.00
CA GLN A 48 3.47 -10.76 -10.12
C GLN A 48 3.10 -10.85 -8.62
N PHE A 49 1.90 -11.32 -8.31
CA PHE A 49 1.35 -11.39 -6.96
C PHE A 49 1.65 -12.72 -6.26
N GLN A 50 1.48 -12.77 -4.94
CA GLN A 50 1.90 -13.90 -4.12
C GLN A 50 0.73 -14.62 -3.47
N SER A 51 0.93 -15.91 -3.19
CA SER A 51 -0.07 -16.72 -2.51
C SER A 51 -0.22 -16.27 -1.06
N LEU A 52 -1.46 -16.23 -0.57
CA LEU A 52 -1.78 -15.94 0.82
C LEU A 52 -1.63 -17.18 1.72
N LYS A 53 -1.29 -18.36 1.18
CA LYS A 53 -1.14 -19.59 1.98
C LYS A 53 -0.21 -19.44 3.21
N PRO A 54 0.99 -18.83 3.11
CA PRO A 54 1.84 -18.64 4.29
C PRO A 54 1.15 -17.80 5.36
N ILE A 55 0.50 -16.70 4.96
CA ILE A 55 -0.25 -15.82 5.87
C ILE A 55 -1.40 -16.58 6.54
N LEU A 56 -2.13 -17.42 5.79
CA LEU A 56 -3.21 -18.26 6.31
C LEU A 56 -2.72 -19.35 7.28
N ALA A 57 -1.46 -19.78 7.14
CA ALA A 57 -0.79 -20.70 8.06
C ALA A 57 -0.20 -20.01 9.31
N GLY A 58 -0.30 -18.68 9.41
CA GLY A 58 0.26 -17.88 10.50
C GLY A 58 1.73 -17.50 10.32
N GLU A 59 2.27 -17.69 9.13
CA GLU A 59 3.62 -17.25 8.75
C GLU A 59 3.61 -15.80 8.26
N LYS A 60 4.78 -15.15 8.27
CA LYS A 60 4.96 -13.83 7.67
C LYS A 60 4.88 -13.95 6.16
N GLY A 61 4.05 -13.12 5.53
CA GLY A 61 3.93 -13.13 4.08
C GLY A 61 3.35 -11.85 3.47
N GLY A 62 2.92 -10.88 4.27
CA GLY A 62 2.44 -9.61 3.76
C GLY A 62 3.53 -8.76 3.13
N TYR A 63 3.12 -7.79 2.31
CA TYR A 63 4.04 -6.83 1.70
C TYR A 63 4.53 -5.83 2.75
N PRO A 64 5.82 -5.43 2.71
CA PRO A 64 6.33 -4.39 3.61
C PRO A 64 5.69 -3.03 3.31
N SER A 65 5.21 -2.82 2.08
CA SER A 65 4.60 -1.57 1.64
C SER A 65 3.60 -1.83 0.52
N ILE A 66 2.52 -1.05 0.51
CA ILE A 66 1.48 -1.11 -0.51
C ILE A 66 1.59 0.11 -1.41
N TYR A 67 1.80 -0.13 -2.68
CA TYR A 67 1.83 0.85 -3.76
C TYR A 67 0.45 0.99 -4.38
N GLY A 68 0.01 2.22 -4.59
CA GLY A 68 -1.26 2.53 -5.24
C GLY A 68 -1.08 3.49 -6.40
N GLY A 69 -1.69 3.18 -7.53
CA GLY A 69 -1.75 4.07 -8.69
C GLY A 69 -3.18 4.23 -9.19
N TYR A 70 -3.60 5.48 -9.41
CA TYR A 70 -4.85 5.78 -10.10
C TYR A 70 -4.56 6.68 -11.31
N LEU A 71 -4.70 6.07 -12.49
CA LEU A 71 -4.41 6.70 -13.79
C LEU A 71 -3.05 7.43 -13.76
N LYS A 72 -3.02 8.69 -14.21
CA LYS A 72 -1.88 9.60 -14.06
C LYS A 72 -2.13 10.69 -13.00
N SER A 73 -3.24 10.62 -12.28
CA SER A 73 -3.71 11.70 -11.40
C SER A 73 -3.34 11.50 -9.93
N GLN A 74 -3.03 10.28 -9.52
CA GLN A 74 -2.72 9.99 -8.13
C GLN A 74 -1.76 8.80 -7.98
N ARG A 75 -0.85 8.93 -7.01
CA ARG A 75 -0.04 7.84 -6.48
C ARG A 75 -0.16 7.78 -4.97
N ALA A 76 0.05 6.60 -4.40
CA ALA A 76 0.10 6.42 -2.96
C ALA A 76 1.11 5.35 -2.58
N VAL A 77 1.65 5.48 -1.38
CA VAL A 77 2.38 4.41 -0.70
C VAL A 77 1.88 4.32 0.73
N THR A 78 1.65 3.10 1.21
CA THR A 78 1.29 2.82 2.60
C THR A 78 2.33 1.90 3.21
N GLN A 79 2.94 2.32 4.32
CA GLN A 79 3.96 1.56 5.03
C GLN A 79 3.83 1.87 6.53
N ASP A 80 3.93 0.85 7.37
CA ASP A 80 3.93 0.97 8.83
C ASP A 80 2.79 1.85 9.41
N GLY A 81 1.58 1.67 8.86
CA GLY A 81 0.39 2.41 9.28
C GLY A 81 0.33 3.87 8.84
N HIS A 82 1.28 4.34 8.03
CA HIS A 82 1.23 5.68 7.44
C HIS A 82 0.93 5.58 5.94
N LYS A 83 0.16 6.53 5.42
CA LYS A 83 -0.12 6.64 3.98
C LYS A 83 0.30 8.01 3.47
N LEU A 84 1.16 8.01 2.45
CA LEU A 84 1.48 9.18 1.64
C LEU A 84 0.65 9.11 0.35
N ILE A 85 -0.04 10.21 0.02
CA ILE A 85 -0.78 10.37 -1.23
C ILE A 85 -0.18 11.54 -2.01
N LEU A 86 0.06 11.34 -3.30
CA LEU A 86 0.64 12.31 -4.21
C LEU A 86 -0.36 12.61 -5.33
N TYR A 87 -0.70 13.88 -5.51
CA TYR A 87 -1.49 14.37 -6.64
C TYR A 87 -0.58 15.18 -7.58
N PRO A 88 -0.17 14.65 -8.74
CA PRO A 88 0.78 15.34 -9.61
C PRO A 88 0.17 16.54 -10.35
N ASN A 89 -1.12 16.44 -10.71
CA ASN A 89 -1.82 17.48 -11.49
C ASN A 89 -2.12 18.74 -10.67
N VAL A 90 -2.21 18.58 -9.35
CA VAL A 90 -2.31 19.67 -8.38
C VAL A 90 -1.23 19.36 -7.37
N PRO A 91 0.01 19.86 -7.54
CA PRO A 91 1.21 19.37 -6.86
C PRO A 91 1.10 19.41 -5.33
N LYS A 92 0.46 18.36 -4.79
CA LYS A 92 -0.01 18.27 -3.41
C LYS A 92 0.36 16.89 -2.89
N ALA A 93 1.04 16.86 -1.76
CA ALA A 93 1.23 15.66 -0.96
C ALA A 93 0.33 15.72 0.28
N LEU A 94 -0.25 14.57 0.64
CA LEU A 94 -0.99 14.38 1.90
C LEU A 94 -0.37 13.22 2.67
N LEU A 95 -0.27 13.35 4.00
CA LEU A 95 0.21 12.29 4.87
C LEU A 95 -0.82 11.99 5.96
N PHE A 96 -1.15 10.72 6.15
CA PHE A 96 -2.06 10.27 7.19
C PHE A 96 -1.42 9.18 8.06
N ASP A 97 -1.67 9.22 9.37
CA ASP A 97 -1.43 8.10 10.29
C ASP A 97 -2.73 7.29 10.43
N LEU A 98 -2.79 6.14 9.78
CA LEU A 98 -3.97 5.28 9.74
C LEU A 98 -4.27 4.59 11.08
N ARG A 99 -3.34 4.60 12.03
CA ARG A 99 -3.54 3.99 13.36
C ARG A 99 -4.28 4.94 14.28
N SER A 100 -3.90 6.21 14.30
CA SER A 100 -4.54 7.24 15.11
C SER A 100 -5.71 7.93 14.38
N ASP A 101 -5.66 7.99 13.05
CA ASP A 101 -6.65 8.60 12.17
C ASP A 101 -7.10 7.62 11.05
N PRO A 102 -7.87 6.58 11.38
CA PRO A 102 -8.30 5.56 10.42
C PRO A 102 -9.26 6.08 9.34
N GLN A 103 -9.82 7.29 9.53
CA GLN A 103 -10.69 7.94 8.56
C GLN A 103 -9.94 8.90 7.64
N GLU A 104 -8.63 9.09 7.85
CA GLU A 104 -7.77 9.98 7.04
C GLU A 104 -8.33 11.40 6.97
N MET A 105 -8.75 11.92 8.12
CA MET A 105 -9.39 13.23 8.26
C MET A 105 -8.38 14.35 8.55
N HIS A 106 -7.18 14.01 9.01
CA HIS A 106 -6.16 14.96 9.44
C HIS A 106 -4.87 14.79 8.62
N ASP A 107 -4.64 15.70 7.66
CA ASP A 107 -3.40 15.73 6.89
C ASP A 107 -2.23 16.25 7.76
N LEU A 108 -1.27 15.37 8.04
CA LEU A 108 -0.09 15.69 8.85
C LEU A 108 0.88 16.67 8.15
N LEU A 109 0.69 16.93 6.85
CA LEU A 109 1.46 17.90 6.07
C LEU A 109 0.76 19.27 5.95
N GLU A 110 -0.43 19.44 6.52
CA GLU A 110 -1.16 20.70 6.44
C GLU A 110 -0.51 21.82 7.29
N GLY A 111 -0.45 23.03 6.73
CA GLY A 111 0.02 24.22 7.45
C GLY A 111 1.49 24.12 7.87
N ASN A 112 1.75 24.32 9.17
CA ASN A 112 3.10 24.24 9.75
C ASN A 112 3.35 22.82 10.29
N ALA A 113 3.49 21.87 9.37
CA ALA A 113 3.68 20.45 9.67
C ALA A 113 4.88 20.21 10.62
N ASP A 114 4.71 19.27 11.55
CA ASP A 114 5.77 18.84 12.45
C ASP A 114 6.99 18.31 11.64
N PRO A 115 8.24 18.65 12.02
CA PRO A 115 9.43 18.13 11.36
C PRO A 115 9.45 16.60 11.21
N SER A 116 8.92 15.87 12.18
CA SER A 116 8.80 14.41 12.15
C SER A 116 7.83 13.91 11.07
N ALA A 117 6.73 14.63 10.82
CA ALA A 117 5.79 14.33 9.74
C ALA A 117 6.46 14.52 8.37
N LYS A 118 7.22 15.61 8.20
CA LYS A 118 8.02 15.84 6.98
C LYS A 118 9.10 14.77 6.76
N GLU A 119 9.79 14.37 7.83
CA GLU A 119 10.77 13.29 7.75
C GLU A 119 10.12 11.96 7.35
N LYS A 120 8.96 11.64 7.95
CA LYS A 120 8.17 10.45 7.61
C LYS A 120 7.71 10.49 6.15
N ALA A 121 7.18 11.61 5.68
CA ALA A 121 6.77 11.79 4.29
C ALA A 121 7.95 11.64 3.32
N GLY A 122 9.14 12.15 3.69
CA GLY A 122 10.36 11.95 2.92
C GLY A 122 10.74 10.47 2.77
N LYS A 123 10.76 9.71 3.88
CA LYS A 123 11.04 8.27 3.86
C LYS A 123 10.02 7.49 3.02
N LEU A 124 8.74 7.84 3.14
CA LEU A 124 7.69 7.24 2.32
C LEU A 124 7.86 7.61 0.84
N PHE A 125 8.26 8.83 0.52
CA PHE A 125 8.55 9.22 -0.86
C PHE A 125 9.71 8.40 -1.46
N ASP A 126 10.74 8.11 -0.68
CA ASP A 126 11.86 7.27 -1.10
C ASP A 126 11.41 5.82 -1.36
N GLU A 127 10.57 5.25 -0.49
CA GLU A 127 9.97 3.92 -0.71
C GLU A 127 9.03 3.93 -1.93
N PHE A 128 8.24 5.01 -2.11
CA PHE A 128 7.41 5.20 -3.29
C PHE A 128 8.25 5.16 -4.58
N LEU A 129 9.38 5.86 -4.64
CA LEU A 129 10.25 5.85 -5.81
C LEU A 129 10.82 4.45 -6.11
N LYS A 130 11.13 3.68 -5.06
CA LYS A 130 11.56 2.28 -5.21
C LYS A 130 10.43 1.43 -5.81
N LEU A 131 9.25 1.45 -5.20
CA LEU A 131 8.09 0.69 -5.67
C LEU A 131 7.65 1.12 -7.07
N GLN A 132 7.72 2.41 -7.39
CA GLN A 132 7.42 2.94 -8.72
C GLN A 132 8.29 2.28 -9.80
N ARG A 133 9.60 2.16 -9.56
CA ARG A 133 10.53 1.47 -10.47
C ARG A 133 10.22 -0.02 -10.59
N GLU A 134 9.96 -0.68 -9.47
CA GLU A 134 9.62 -2.12 -9.45
C GLU A 134 8.33 -2.44 -10.22
N ASN A 135 7.37 -1.52 -10.20
CA ASN A 135 6.09 -1.65 -10.92
C ASN A 135 6.16 -1.15 -12.37
N GLY A 136 7.31 -0.66 -12.84
CA GLY A 136 7.45 -0.12 -14.20
C GLY A 136 6.55 1.08 -14.48
N ASP A 137 6.15 1.84 -13.44
CA ASP A 137 5.29 3.01 -13.61
C ASP A 137 6.11 4.19 -14.16
N ALA A 138 5.80 4.57 -15.40
CA ALA A 138 6.50 5.60 -16.15
C ALA A 138 6.15 7.05 -15.76
N LEU A 139 5.28 7.26 -14.76
CA LEU A 139 4.91 8.60 -14.30
C LEU A 139 6.07 9.24 -13.52
N GLU A 140 6.81 10.17 -14.13
CA GLU A 140 7.92 10.82 -13.43
C GLU A 140 7.44 11.79 -12.36
N LEU A 141 7.73 11.48 -11.10
CA LEU A 141 7.48 12.36 -9.95
C LEU A 141 8.80 12.70 -9.26
N LYS A 142 8.97 13.98 -8.92
CA LYS A 142 10.11 14.48 -8.17
C LYS A 142 9.63 15.11 -6.87
N ARG A 143 10.44 14.99 -5.82
CA ARG A 143 10.08 15.47 -4.47
C ARG A 143 9.82 16.97 -4.44
N ASP A 144 10.59 17.74 -5.20
CA ASP A 144 10.51 19.21 -5.29
C ASP A 144 9.24 19.72 -5.97
N MET A 145 8.50 18.85 -6.68
CA MET A 145 7.17 19.15 -7.22
C MET A 145 6.16 19.41 -6.09
N PHE A 146 6.35 18.79 -4.92
CA PHE A 146 5.42 18.86 -3.80
C PHE A 146 5.93 19.84 -2.74
N PRO A 147 5.30 21.01 -2.56
CA PRO A 147 5.74 22.00 -1.57
C PRO A 147 5.82 21.45 -0.14
N GLU A 148 4.94 20.52 0.21
CA GLU A 148 4.87 19.91 1.55
C GLU A 148 6.07 19.03 1.87
N LEU A 149 6.77 18.51 0.84
CA LEU A 149 7.90 17.60 1.00
C LEU A 149 9.25 18.32 1.03
N LYS A 150 9.24 19.65 0.93
CA LYS A 150 10.41 20.53 1.06
C LYS A 150 10.82 20.74 2.52
#